data_AF-A0A9Q4G9V3-F1
#
_entry.id   AF-A0A9Q4G9V3-F1
#
_cell.length_a   1.000
_cell.length_b   1.000
_cell.length_c   1.000
_cell.angle_alpha   90.00
_cell.angle_beta   90.00
_cell.angle_gamma   90.00
#
_symmetry.space_group_name_H-M   'P 1'
#
loop_
_entity.id
_entity.type
_entity.pdbx_description
1 polymer ?
#
loop_
_entity_poly.entity_id
_entity_poly.type
_entity_poly.pdbx_seq_one_letter_code
_entity_poly.pdbx_strand_id
1 'polypeptide(L)'
;MLKSLLLLFLNSFKTRSQLRLENIILRKQIEILKRTNPKLQIKRSDRLVFSIMKNLLSDWKEKIFIVKPETVIKWHRDAFRSYWRRKSRHKDGRPKLDREVIDLIRQIANENPLWGVPRIH
;
A
#
# COMPACT_ATOMS: atom_id res chain seq x y z
N MET A 1 -9.31 34.72 13.89
CA MET A 1 -9.85 35.46 12.72
C MET A 1 -8.77 35.77 11.68
N LEU A 2 -7.59 36.30 12.06
CA LEU A 2 -6.50 36.59 11.10
C LEU A 2 -6.04 35.38 10.27
N LYS A 3 -5.81 34.21 10.91
CA LYS A 3 -5.42 32.98 10.20
C LYS A 3 -6.46 32.54 9.16
N SER A 4 -7.74 32.69 9.48
CA SER A 4 -8.85 32.33 8.60
C SER A 4 -8.87 33.22 7.34
N LEU A 5 -8.66 34.53 7.53
CA LEU A 5 -8.58 35.51 6.45
C LEU A 5 -7.35 35.28 5.56
N LEU A 6 -6.20 34.97 6.17
CA LEU A 6 -4.97 34.66 5.44
C LEU A 6 -5.09 33.37 4.62
N LEU A 7 -5.76 32.34 5.16
CA LEU A 7 -6.07 31.11 4.41
C LEU A 7 -7.04 31.37 3.25
N LEU A 8 -8.06 32.21 3.44
CA LEU A 8 -8.97 32.61 2.36
C LEU A 8 -8.21 33.34 1.25
N PHE A 9 -7.31 34.25 1.61
CA PHE A 9 -6.47 34.97 0.67
C PHE A 9 -5.54 34.04 -0.11
N LEU A 10 -4.82 33.14 0.57
CA LEU A 10 -3.93 32.17 -0.08
C LEU A 10 -4.69 31.17 -0.96
N ASN A 11 -5.91 30.79 -0.58
CA ASN A 11 -6.74 29.89 -1.37
C ASN A 11 -7.20 30.52 -2.69
N SER A 12 -7.32 31.84 -2.79
CA SER A 12 -7.63 32.54 -4.05
C SER A 12 -6.55 32.35 -5.11
N PHE A 13 -5.30 32.08 -4.71
CA PHE A 13 -4.19 31.77 -5.61
C PHE A 13 -4.08 30.28 -5.96
N LYS A 14 -4.85 29.40 -5.31
CA LYS A 14 -4.82 27.96 -5.59
C LYS A 14 -5.70 27.61 -6.79
N THR A 15 -5.26 26.64 -7.57
CA THR A 15 -6.07 26.10 -8.67
C THR A 15 -7.30 25.36 -8.11
N ARG A 16 -8.40 25.33 -8.89
CA ARG A 16 -9.62 24.58 -8.52
C ARG A 16 -9.32 23.10 -8.22
N SER A 17 -8.37 22.50 -8.93
CA SER A 17 -7.94 21.12 -8.72
C SER A 17 -7.26 20.93 -7.36
N GLN A 18 -6.38 21.84 -6.95
CA GLN A 18 -5.72 21.79 -5.63
C GLN A 18 -6.74 21.94 -4.50
N LEU A 19 -7.69 22.88 -4.63
CA LEU A 19 -8.75 23.07 -3.62
C LEU A 19 -9.62 21.82 -3.47
N ARG A 20 -9.94 21.14 -4.58
CA ARG A 20 -10.69 19.86 -4.54
C ARG A 20 -9.89 18.76 -3.83
N LEU A 21 -8.61 18.60 -4.16
CA LEU A 21 -7.75 17.62 -3.51
C LEU A 21 -7.62 17.87 -2.01
N GLU A 22 -7.42 19.13 -1.62
CA GLU A 22 -7.39 19.54 -0.21
C GLU A 22 -8.71 19.21 0.49
N ASN A 23 -9.86 19.51 -0.13
CA ASN A 23 -11.16 19.18 0.44
C ASN A 23 -11.36 17.67 0.60
N ILE A 24 -10.92 16.86 -0.37
CA ILE A 24 -10.98 15.39 -0.30
C ILE A 24 -10.15 14.88 0.88
N ILE A 25 -8.91 15.35 1.04
CA ILE A 25 -8.02 14.95 2.15
C ILE A 25 -8.64 15.30 3.50
N LEU A 26 -9.17 16.52 3.65
CA LEU A 26 -9.78 16.98 4.89
C LEU A 26 -11.06 16.21 5.22
N ARG A 27 -11.94 15.99 4.24
CA ARG A 27 -13.14 15.15 4.41
C ARG A 27 -12.78 13.74 4.82
N LYS A 28 -11.76 13.16 4.18
CA LYS A 28 -11.32 11.80 4.50
C LYS A 28 -10.81 11.69 5.92
N GLN A 29 -10.10 12.71 6.40
CA GLN A 29 -9.67 12.79 7.79
C GLN A 29 -10.85 12.81 8.76
N ILE A 30 -11.86 13.65 8.51
CA ILE A 30 -13.08 13.71 9.33
C ILE A 30 -13.79 12.36 9.35
N GLU A 31 -13.92 11.68 8.21
CA GLU A 31 -14.53 10.34 8.13
C GLU A 31 -13.79 9.32 9.01
N ILE A 32 -12.45 9.34 8.99
CA ILE A 32 -11.61 8.46 9.80
C ILE A 32 -11.80 8.75 11.30
N LEU A 33 -11.90 10.02 11.69
CA LEU A 33 -12.13 10.38 13.09
C LEU A 33 -13.53 9.97 13.55
N LYS A 34 -14.55 10.20 12.74
CA LYS A 34 -15.94 9.86 13.09
C LYS A 34 -16.17 8.37 13.33
N ARG A 35 -15.49 7.50 12.58
CA ARG A 35 -15.58 6.03 12.77
C ARG A 35 -14.66 5.49 13.87
N THR A 36 -13.79 6.34 14.42
CA THR A 36 -12.77 5.95 15.38
C THR A 36 -13.26 6.27 16.79
N ASN A 37 -13.53 5.24 17.61
CA ASN A 37 -13.70 5.39 19.06
C ASN A 37 -13.37 4.04 19.73
N PRO A 38 -12.44 3.92 20.71
CA PRO A 38 -11.51 4.92 21.27
C PRO A 38 -10.15 5.02 20.56
N LYS A 39 -9.79 4.06 19.70
CA LYS A 39 -8.45 3.94 19.09
C LYS A 39 -8.49 4.14 17.58
N LEU A 40 -7.55 4.94 17.04
CA LEU A 40 -7.43 5.27 15.62
C LEU A 40 -7.42 4.04 14.71
N GLN A 41 -8.51 3.85 13.96
CA GLN A 41 -8.65 2.76 13.00
C GLN A 41 -8.39 3.27 11.59
N ILE A 42 -7.24 2.91 11.01
CA ILE A 42 -6.87 3.26 9.62
C ILE A 42 -6.88 2.01 8.75
N LYS A 43 -7.85 1.95 7.83
CA LYS A 43 -8.01 0.85 6.86
C LYS A 43 -6.96 0.96 5.77
N ARG A 44 -6.74 -0.14 5.05
CA ARG A 44 -5.81 -0.19 3.90
C ARG A 44 -6.18 0.83 2.81
N SER A 45 -7.47 1.04 2.57
CA SER A 45 -7.97 2.03 1.62
C SER A 45 -7.57 3.45 1.98
N ASP A 46 -7.65 3.84 3.26
CA ASP A 46 -7.27 5.20 3.67
C ASP A 46 -5.76 5.41 3.53
N ARG A 47 -4.95 4.38 3.82
CA ARG A 47 -3.50 4.44 3.59
C ARG A 47 -3.18 4.69 2.13
N LEU A 48 -3.92 4.06 1.21
CA LEU A 48 -3.78 4.29 -0.23
C LEU A 48 -4.16 5.72 -0.62
N VAL A 49 -5.27 6.25 -0.08
CA VAL A 49 -5.66 7.65 -0.30
C VAL A 49 -4.54 8.60 0.12
N PHE A 50 -4.01 8.47 1.34
CA PHE A 50 -2.90 9.31 1.79
C PHE A 50 -1.63 9.14 0.94
N SER A 51 -1.34 7.92 0.50
CA SER A 51 -0.17 7.62 -0.33
C SER A 51 -0.28 8.27 -1.71
N ILE A 52 -1.46 8.27 -2.33
CA ILE A 52 -1.71 8.92 -3.62
C ILE A 52 -1.65 10.44 -3.47
N MET A 53 -2.28 10.97 -2.42
CA MET A 53 -2.37 12.41 -2.18
C MET A 53 -1.01 13.08 -1.96
N LYS A 54 -0.03 12.36 -1.41
CA LYS A 54 1.38 12.79 -1.34
C LYS A 54 1.92 13.28 -2.68
N ASN A 55 1.53 12.65 -3.79
CA ASN A 55 2.06 12.98 -5.12
C ASN A 55 1.21 14.04 -5.85
N LEU A 56 -0.04 14.23 -5.45
CA LEU A 56 -0.99 15.15 -6.09
C LEU A 56 -1.00 16.55 -5.46
N LEU A 57 -0.63 16.65 -4.18
CA LEU A 57 -0.69 17.89 -3.42
C LEU A 57 0.72 18.26 -2.94
N SER A 58 1.20 19.46 -3.29
CA SER A 58 2.55 19.92 -2.92
C SER A 58 2.69 20.18 -1.42
N ASP A 59 1.66 20.73 -0.78
CA ASP A 59 1.58 21.08 0.64
C ASP A 59 0.98 19.95 1.51
N TRP A 60 0.97 18.70 1.03
CA TRP A 60 0.28 17.58 1.70
C TRP A 60 0.68 17.38 3.17
N LYS A 61 1.93 17.67 3.54
CA LYS A 61 2.41 17.51 4.93
C LYS A 61 1.67 18.42 5.91
N GLU A 62 1.36 19.63 5.50
CA GLU A 62 0.67 20.63 6.33
C GLU A 62 -0.83 20.36 6.43
N LYS A 63 -1.38 19.54 5.53
CA LYS A 63 -2.81 19.23 5.46
C LYS A 63 -3.19 17.94 6.17
N ILE A 64 -2.21 17.15 6.64
CA ILE A 64 -2.44 15.90 7.36
C ILE A 64 -2.21 16.11 8.86
N PHE A 65 -3.25 15.88 9.65
CA PHE A 65 -3.25 16.10 11.10
C PHE A 65 -3.43 14.80 11.90
N ILE A 66 -4.09 13.81 11.31
CA ILE A 66 -4.43 12.55 12.02
C ILE A 66 -3.22 11.62 12.16
N VAL A 67 -2.27 11.70 11.23
CA VAL A 67 -1.10 10.83 11.19
C VAL A 67 0.15 11.63 10.93
N LYS A 68 1.27 11.17 11.49
CA LYS A 68 2.58 11.75 11.21
C LYS A 68 2.93 11.63 9.72
N PRO A 69 3.43 12.67 9.04
CA PRO A 69 3.83 12.61 7.63
C PRO A 69 4.79 11.47 7.30
N GLU A 70 5.67 11.10 8.22
CA GLU A 70 6.62 9.99 8.09
C GLU A 70 5.88 8.64 7.91
N THR A 71 4.73 8.49 8.55
CA THR A 71 3.87 7.30 8.42
C THR A 71 3.29 7.18 7.02
N VAL A 72 2.88 8.30 6.42
CA VAL A 72 2.36 8.34 5.04
C VAL A 72 3.45 7.99 4.05
N ILE A 73 4.68 8.49 4.25
CA ILE A 73 5.84 8.14 3.43
C ILE A 73 6.12 6.63 3.53
N LYS A 74 6.03 6.05 4.73
CA LYS A 74 6.19 4.61 4.93
C LYS A 74 5.14 3.82 4.13
N TRP A 75 3.87 4.19 4.22
CA TRP A 75 2.80 3.54 3.45
C TRP A 75 2.99 3.66 1.95
N HIS A 76 3.41 4.83 1.46
CA HIS A 76 3.72 5.01 0.04
C HIS A 76 4.86 4.08 -0.41
N ARG A 77 5.93 3.96 0.38
CA ARG A 77 7.04 3.03 0.09
C ARG A 77 6.58 1.57 0.12
N ASP A 78 5.74 1.19 1.08
CA ASP A 78 5.20 -0.17 1.18
C ASP A 78 4.27 -0.50 0.00
N ALA A 79 3.43 0.45 -0.41
CA ALA A 79 2.57 0.32 -1.58
C ALA A 79 3.41 0.18 -2.87
N PHE A 80 4.43 1.03 -3.04
CA PHE A 80 5.35 0.96 -4.17
C PHE A 80 6.10 -0.38 -4.21
N ARG A 81 6.64 -0.83 -3.07
CA ARG A 81 7.31 -2.13 -2.95
C ARG A 81 6.35 -3.28 -3.31
N SER A 82 5.11 -3.22 -2.85
CA SER A 82 4.09 -4.25 -3.14
C SER A 82 3.71 -4.26 -4.62
N TYR A 83 3.57 -3.09 -5.23
CA TYR A 83 3.34 -2.95 -6.67
C TYR A 83 4.48 -3.58 -7.46
N TRP A 84 5.73 -3.24 -7.14
CA TRP A 84 6.89 -3.78 -7.84
C TRP A 84 7.06 -5.27 -7.60
N ARG A 85 6.87 -5.77 -6.37
CA ARG A 85 6.87 -7.21 -6.09
C ARG A 85 5.83 -7.96 -6.94
N ARG A 86 4.64 -7.38 -7.13
CA ARG A 86 3.59 -7.98 -7.97
C ARG A 86 3.95 -7.89 -9.45
N LYS A 87 4.52 -6.78 -9.90
CA LYS A 87 4.91 -6.55 -11.30
C LYS A 87 6.13 -7.39 -11.70
N SER A 88 7.10 -7.54 -10.81
CA SER A 88 8.33 -8.31 -11.00
C SER A 88 8.15 -9.79 -10.69
N ARG A 89 6.97 -10.23 -10.25
CA ARG A 89 6.63 -11.64 -10.23
C ARG A 89 6.61 -12.11 -11.68
N HIS A 90 7.69 -12.74 -12.12
CA HIS A 90 7.68 -13.52 -13.35
C HIS A 90 6.51 -14.50 -13.30
N LYS A 91 5.78 -14.59 -14.42
CA LYS A 91 4.78 -15.65 -14.61
C LYS A 91 5.43 -17.03 -14.64
N ASP A 92 6.70 -17.10 -15.00
CA ASP A 92 7.37 -18.34 -15.37
C ASP A 92 8.76 -18.42 -14.71
N GLY A 93 8.92 -19.41 -13.84
CA GLY A 93 10.22 -20.03 -13.56
C GLY A 93 10.38 -21.28 -14.43
N ARG A 94 11.26 -22.21 -14.04
CA ARG A 94 11.25 -23.57 -14.61
C ARG A 94 9.81 -24.09 -14.60
N PRO A 95 9.25 -24.55 -15.73
CA PRO A 95 7.90 -25.10 -15.75
C PRO A 95 7.80 -26.14 -14.63
N LYS A 96 6.70 -26.08 -13.87
CA LYS A 96 6.47 -27.07 -12.82
C LYS A 96 6.49 -28.43 -13.49
N LEU A 97 7.28 -29.37 -12.94
CA LEU A 97 7.15 -30.77 -13.33
C LEU A 97 5.68 -31.18 -13.17
N ASP A 98 5.23 -32.06 -14.04
CA ASP A 98 3.87 -32.56 -13.95
C ASP A 98 3.62 -33.20 -12.58
N ARG A 99 2.39 -33.04 -12.07
CA ARG A 99 2.04 -33.53 -10.73
C ARG A 99 2.25 -35.03 -10.61
N GLU A 100 1.96 -35.76 -11.68
CA GLU A 100 2.16 -37.21 -11.73
C GLU A 100 3.62 -37.59 -11.47
N VAL A 101 4.57 -36.86 -12.07
CA VAL A 101 6.01 -37.12 -11.86
C VAL A 101 6.42 -36.76 -10.43
N ILE A 102 5.89 -35.67 -9.86
CA ILE A 102 6.16 -35.29 -8.47
C ILE A 102 5.64 -36.36 -7.50
N ASP A 103 4.45 -36.87 -7.73
CA ASP A 103 3.83 -37.86 -6.86
C ASP A 103 4.52 -39.23 -6.99
N LEU A 104 4.98 -39.60 -8.19
CA LEU A 104 5.83 -40.77 -8.39
C LEU A 104 7.16 -40.66 -7.63
N ILE A 105 7.84 -39.52 -7.74
CA ILE A 105 9.10 -39.27 -7.00
C ILE A 105 8.88 -39.40 -5.49
N ARG A 106 7.76 -38.86 -4.97
CA ARG A 106 7.41 -38.98 -3.54
C ARG A 106 7.11 -40.42 -3.14
N GLN A 107 6.40 -41.17 -3.98
CA GLN A 107 6.13 -42.58 -3.74
C GLN A 107 7.43 -43.39 -3.64
N ILE A 108 8.33 -43.25 -4.63
CA ILE A 108 9.63 -43.94 -4.66
C ILE A 108 10.47 -43.58 -3.41
N ALA A 109 10.48 -42.30 -3.02
CA ALA A 109 11.20 -41.85 -1.84
C ALA A 109 10.63 -42.43 -0.52
N ASN A 110 9.31 -42.53 -0.41
CA ASN A 110 8.65 -43.11 0.77
C ASN A 110 8.88 -44.62 0.85
N GLU A 111 8.86 -45.32 -0.29
CA GLU A 111 9.12 -46.75 -0.38
C GLU A 111 10.60 -47.09 -0.14
N ASN A 112 11.53 -46.13 -0.38
CA ASN A 112 12.97 -46.34 -0.26
C ASN A 112 13.66 -45.25 0.60
N PRO A 113 13.50 -45.28 1.94
CA PRO A 113 13.97 -44.20 2.82
C PRO A 113 15.49 -43.96 2.81
N LEU A 114 16.28 -44.97 2.40
CA LEU A 114 17.74 -44.89 2.32
C LEU A 114 18.26 -44.33 0.98
N TRP A 115 17.38 -44.12 0.00
CA TRP A 115 17.77 -43.63 -1.32
C TRP A 115 17.87 -42.10 -1.33
N GLY A 116 19.06 -41.60 -1.65
CA GLY A 116 19.29 -40.18 -1.91
C GLY A 116 18.97 -39.77 -3.35
N VAL A 117 19.06 -38.47 -3.61
CA VAL A 117 18.86 -37.84 -4.94
C VAL A 117 19.57 -38.55 -6.11
N PRO A 118 20.80 -39.08 -5.99
CA PRO A 118 21.46 -39.76 -7.11
C PRO A 118 20.73 -41.00 -7.65
N ARG A 119 19.83 -41.60 -6.85
CA ARG A 119 19.04 -42.78 -7.24
C ARG A 119 17.61 -42.45 -7.66
N ILE A 120 17.15 -41.22 -7.42
CA ILE A 120 15.80 -40.76 -7.71
C ILE A 120 15.95 -39.56 -8.65
N HIS A 121 16.10 -39.81 -9.95
CA HIS A 121 16.32 -38.78 -10.98
C HIS A 121 15.45 -39.00 -12.20
#